data_AF-A0A645DAX1-F1
#
_entry.id   AF-A0A645DAX1-F1
#
_cell.length_a   1.000
_cell.length_b   1.000
_cell.length_c   1.000
_cell.angle_alpha   90.00
_cell.angle_beta   90.00
_cell.angle_gamma   90.00
#
_symmetry.space_group_name_H-M   'P 1'
#
loop_
_entity.id
_entity.type
_entity.pdbx_description
1 polymer ?
#
loop_
_entity_poly.entity_id
_entity_poly.type
_entity_poly.pdbx_seq_one_letter_code
_entity_poly.pdbx_strand_id
1 'polypeptide(L)' 'MATKQQIQQCITNCTNTANMLRTAANAVPNAGVREMVTFGATHIEMCIRQCESASMQAQ' A
#
# COMPACT_ATOMS: atom_id res chain seq x y z
N MET A 1 -18.99 -0.13 -10.16
CA MET A 1 -17.53 0.09 -10.29
C MET A 1 -17.17 1.31 -9.46
N ALA A 2 -16.06 1.29 -8.72
CA ALA A 2 -15.62 2.48 -7.99
C ALA A 2 -15.30 3.60 -8.99
N THR A 3 -15.65 4.84 -8.64
CA THR A 3 -15.34 5.99 -9.51
C THR A 3 -13.84 6.26 -9.51
N LYS A 4 -13.32 6.89 -10.56
CA LYS A 4 -11.90 7.27 -10.66
C LYS A 4 -11.41 8.03 -9.41
N GLN A 5 -12.25 8.90 -8.85
CA GLN A 5 -11.97 9.63 -7.61
C GLN A 5 -11.82 8.71 -6.39
N GLN A 6 -12.71 7.70 -6.25
CA GLN A 6 -12.62 6.71 -5.18
C GLN A 6 -11.34 5.86 -5.30
N ILE A 7 -10.95 5.50 -6.53
CA ILE A 7 -9.72 4.75 -6.77
C ILE A 7 -8.48 5.59 -6.42
N GLN A 8 -8.46 6.88 -6.77
CA GLN A 8 -7.36 7.78 -6.42
C GLN A 8 -7.22 7.96 -4.90
N GLN A 9 -8.35 8.03 -4.19
CA GLN A 9 -8.34 8.11 -2.73
C GLN A 9 -7.83 6.80 -2.09
N CYS A 10 -8.20 5.64 -2.67
CA CYS A 10 -7.65 4.35 -2.27
C CYS A 10 -6.13 4.31 -2.43
N ILE A 11 -5.61 4.70 -3.60
CA ILE A 11 -4.16 4.77 -3.87
C ILE A 11 -3.44 5.63 -2.83
N THR A 12 -3.99 6.81 -2.52
CA THR A 12 -3.42 7.73 -1.53
C THR A 12 -3.37 7.10 -0.13
N ASN A 13 -4.47 6.49 0.31
CA ASN A 13 -4.55 5.84 1.62
C ASN A 13 -3.60 4.63 1.71
N CYS A 14 -3.52 3.82 0.66
CA CYS A 14 -2.59 2.70 0.59
C CYS A 14 -1.14 3.16 0.61
N THR A 15 -0.80 4.25 -0.11
CA THR A 15 0.55 4.83 -0.11
C THR A 15 0.96 5.26 1.29
N ASN A 16 0.07 5.97 2.00
CA ASN A 16 0.30 6.38 3.37
C ASN A 16 0.49 5.17 4.30
N THR A 17 -0.34 4.14 4.14
CA THR A 17 -0.24 2.92 4.95
C THR A 17 1.06 2.15 4.71
N ALA A 18 1.50 2.02 3.46
CA ALA A 18 2.77 1.37 3.12
C ALA A 18 3.96 2.11 3.75
N ASN A 19 3.94 3.45 3.71
CA ASN A 19 4.97 4.28 4.34
C ASN A 19 4.98 4.17 5.87
N MET A 20 3.79 4.11 6.49
CA MET A 20 3.66 3.87 7.94
C MET A 20 4.22 2.50 8.31
N LEU A 21 3.92 1.44 7.56
CA LEU A 21 4.46 0.10 7.82
C LEU A 21 5.98 0.06 7.66
N ARG A 22 6.56 0.71 6.64
CA ARG A 22 8.02 0.82 6.52
C ARG A 22 8.66 1.52 7.71
N THR A 23 8.05 2.61 8.14
CA THR A 23 8.54 3.36 9.31
C THR A 23 8.45 2.50 10.58
N ALA A 24 7.34 1.79 10.76
CA ALA A 24 7.15 0.86 11.86
C ALA A 24 8.17 -0.29 11.83
N ALA A 25 8.43 -0.87 10.65
CA ALA A 25 9.42 -1.95 10.49
C ALA A 25 10.81 -1.53 10.98
N ASN A 26 11.22 -0.28 10.74
CA ASN A 26 12.51 0.24 11.22
C ASN A 26 12.60 0.32 12.75
N ALA A 27 11.47 0.45 13.45
CA ALA A 27 11.39 0.47 14.91
C ALA A 27 11.24 -0.94 15.52
N VAL A 28 11.09 -2.00 14.71
CA VAL A 28 10.93 -3.37 15.21
C VAL A 28 12.31 -3.99 15.52
N PRO A 29 12.58 -4.35 16.78
CA PRO A 29 13.85 -4.97 17.16
C PRO A 29 13.96 -6.44 16.74
N ASN A 30 12.84 -7.16 16.69
CA ASN A 30 12.82 -8.56 16.26
C ASN A 30 12.93 -8.67 14.74
N ALA A 31 13.94 -9.37 14.25
CA ALA A 31 14.21 -9.49 12.81
C ALA A 31 13.06 -10.15 12.03
N GLY A 32 12.45 -11.22 12.57
CA GLY A 32 11.35 -11.91 11.90
C GLY A 32 10.09 -11.05 11.81
N VAL A 33 9.75 -10.32 12.88
CA VAL A 33 8.61 -9.39 12.85
C VAL A 33 8.89 -8.22 11.90
N ARG A 34 10.12 -7.70 11.87
CA ARG A 34 10.51 -6.64 10.92
C ARG A 34 10.36 -7.09 9.47
N GLU A 35 10.78 -8.30 9.15
CA GLU A 35 10.61 -8.89 7.83
C GLU A 35 9.13 -9.00 7.45
N MET A 36 8.28 -9.49 8.36
CA MET A 36 6.84 -9.59 8.13
C MET A 36 6.17 -8.23 7.90
N VAL A 37 6.53 -7.20 8.67
CA VAL A 37 6.00 -5.84 8.48
C VAL A 37 6.47 -5.24 7.16
N THR A 38 7.72 -5.49 6.79
CA THR A 38 8.29 -5.07 5.49
C THR A 38 7.55 -5.75 4.34
N PHE A 39 7.29 -7.06 4.45
CA PHE A 39 6.53 -7.81 3.45
C PHE A 39 5.09 -7.29 3.33
N GLY A 40 4.44 -6.97 4.45
CA GLY A 40 3.13 -6.32 4.46
C GLY A 40 3.11 -4.98 3.70
N ALA A 41 4.12 -4.14 3.91
CA ALA A 41 4.26 -2.88 3.16
C ALA A 41 4.37 -3.13 1.65
N THR A 42 5.20 -4.09 1.23
CA THR A 42 5.36 -4.49 -0.18
C THR A 42 4.04 -4.99 -0.78
N HIS A 43 3.23 -5.72 -0.01
CA HIS A 43 1.94 -6.20 -0.50
C HIS A 43 0.95 -5.04 -0.75
N ILE A 44 0.95 -4.01 0.11
CA ILE A 44 0.14 -2.81 -0.12
C ILE A 44 0.59 -2.08 -1.39
N GLU A 45 1.89 -2.05 -1.69
CA GLU A 45 2.39 -1.47 -2.96
C GLU A 45 1.92 -2.24 -4.19
N MET A 46 1.81 -3.57 -4.10
CA MET A 46 1.20 -4.35 -5.18
C MET A 46 -0.28 -3.99 -5.37
N CYS A 47 -1.03 -3.80 -4.28
CA CYS A 47 -2.42 -3.35 -4.35
C CYS A 47 -2.53 -1.98 -5.02
N ILE A 48 -1.62 -1.04 -4.72
CA ILE A 48 -1.59 0.29 -5.36
C ILE A 48 -1.46 0.17 -6.88
N ARG A 49 -0.54 -0.65 -7.38
CA ARG A 49 -0.36 -0.85 -8.84
C ARG A 49 -1.61 -1.40 -9.51
N GLN A 50 -2.34 -2.28 -8.83
CA GLN A 50 -3.62 -2.79 -9.32
C GLN A 50 -4.70 -1.70 -9.33
N CYS A 51 -4.75 -0.86 -8.29
CA CYS A 51 -5.65 0.29 -8.26
C CYS A 51 -5.32 1.31 -9.36
N GLU A 52 -4.05 1.61 -9.60
CA GLU A 52 -3.62 2.48 -10.70
C GLU A 52 -4.06 1.90 -12.05
N SER A 53 -3.86 0.60 -12.26
CA SER A 53 -4.32 -0.11 -13.46
C SER A 53 -5.83 -0.05 -13.63
N ALA A 54 -6.59 -0.20 -12.54
CA ALA A 54 -8.06 -0.07 -12.57
C ALA A 54 -8.50 1.38 -12.82
N SER A 55 -7.77 2.37 -12.29
CA SER A 55 -8.06 3.79 -12.50
C SER A 55 -7.91 4.24 -13.96
N MET A 56 -6.97 3.62 -14.69
CA MET A 56 -6.78 3.86 -16.13
C MET A 56 -7.89 3.22 -16.98
N GLN A 57 -8.51 2.16 -16.48
CA GLN A 57 -9.59 1.45 -17.17
C GLN A 57 -10.98 2.04 -16.87
N ALA A 58 -11.13 2.72 -15.73
CA ALA A 58 -12.32 3.47 -15.38
C ALA A 58 -12.38 4.78 -16.21
N GLN A 59 -12.90 4.68 -17.43
CA GLN A 59 -13.28 5.83 -18.27
C GLN A 59 -14.58 6.46 -17.80
#